data_AF-A0A9E0BEG4-F1
#
_entry.id   AF-A0A9E0BEG4-F1
#
_cell.length_a   1.000
_cell.length_b   1.000
_cell.length_c   1.000
_cell.angle_alpha   90.00
_cell.angle_beta   90.00
_cell.angle_gamma   90.00
#
_symmetry.space_group_name_H-M   'P 1'
#
loop_
_entity.id
_entity.type
_entity.pdbx_description
1 polymer ?
#
loop_
_entity_poly.entity_id
_entity_poly.type
_entity_poly.pdbx_seq_one_letter_code
_entity_poly.pdbx_strand_id
1 'polypeptide(L)'
;AEGFGLTPAEAMALGTPVIATGWSGNLDFMDAGSALLIPFHPIPVRDSQGIYAGQTWAEPDTAAAAEALRRLRTTPELGRRLAENGRRMVAERLSPQAWFMTLPDEVKRAAMAAIRG
;
A
#
# COMPACT_ATOMS: atom_id res chain seq x y z
N ALA A 1 4.54 10.84 6.84
CA ALA A 1 3.89 9.64 6.26
C ALA A 1 3.87 9.79 4.74
N GLU A 2 4.17 8.72 4.02
CA GLU A 2 3.96 8.68 2.56
C GLU A 2 2.49 8.28 2.34
N GLY A 3 1.71 9.11 1.63
CA GLY A 3 0.25 8.97 1.60
C GLY A 3 -0.27 7.84 0.71
N PHE A 4 0.52 7.40 -0.27
CA PHE A 4 0.11 6.39 -1.25
C PHE A 4 0.72 5.01 -0.97
N GLY A 5 2.01 4.94 -0.66
CA GLY A 5 2.73 3.69 -0.54
C GLY A 5 3.53 3.35 -1.81
N LEU A 6 4.15 4.33 -2.46
CA LEU A 6 4.90 4.12 -3.71
C LEU A 6 6.07 3.14 -3.52
N THR A 7 6.88 3.33 -2.47
CA THR A 7 7.97 2.40 -2.16
C THR A 7 7.49 0.96 -1.97
N PRO A 8 6.45 0.70 -1.15
CA PRO A 8 5.90 -0.64 -1.07
C PRO A 8 5.30 -1.16 -2.40
N ALA A 9 4.64 -0.31 -3.19
CA ALA A 9 4.09 -0.69 -4.49
C ALA A 9 5.19 -1.14 -5.46
N GLU A 10 6.31 -0.41 -5.54
CA GLU A 10 7.48 -0.76 -6.34
C GLU A 10 8.10 -2.08 -5.89
N ALA A 11 8.27 -2.26 -4.58
CA ALA A 11 8.80 -3.49 -4.00
C ALA A 11 7.91 -4.70 -4.36
N MET A 12 6.59 -4.57 -4.21
CA MET A 12 5.62 -5.60 -4.60
C MET A 12 5.64 -5.88 -6.10
N ALA A 13 5.73 -4.87 -6.96
CA ALA A 13 5.84 -5.04 -8.41
C ALA A 13 7.08 -5.85 -8.81
N LEU A 14 8.20 -5.64 -8.11
CA LEU A 14 9.43 -6.41 -8.29
C LEU A 14 9.38 -7.81 -7.66
N GLY A 15 8.32 -8.15 -6.92
CA GLY A 15 8.16 -9.42 -6.21
C GLY A 15 8.99 -9.52 -4.93
N THR A 16 9.17 -8.41 -4.24
CA THR A 16 9.72 -8.38 -2.89
C THR A 16 8.57 -8.48 -1.89
N PRO A 17 8.59 -9.42 -0.92
CA PRO A 17 7.56 -9.46 0.13
C PRO A 17 7.67 -8.21 1.02
N VAL A 18 6.53 -7.60 1.35
CA VAL A 18 6.48 -6.33 2.08
C VAL A 18 5.88 -6.49 3.48
N ILE A 19 6.48 -5.77 4.43
CA ILE A 19 5.91 -5.47 5.74
C ILE A 19 5.58 -3.98 5.74
N ALA A 20 4.37 -3.61 6.15
CA ALA A 20 3.94 -2.21 6.23
C ALA A 20 2.97 -2.02 7.39
N THR A 21 2.87 -0.81 7.92
CA THR A 21 1.79 -0.46 8.85
C THR A 21 0.45 -0.64 8.15
N GLY A 22 -0.54 -1.21 8.85
CA GLY A 22 -1.89 -1.37 8.33
C GLY A 22 -2.67 -0.05 8.29
N TRP A 23 -2.16 0.99 7.61
CA TRP A 23 -2.69 2.34 7.66
C TRP A 23 -2.43 3.13 6.38
N SER A 24 -3.45 3.90 5.94
CA SER A 24 -3.38 4.83 4.79
C SER A 24 -3.38 4.13 3.42
N GLY A 25 -2.93 4.82 2.38
CA GLY A 25 -3.15 4.45 0.98
C GLY A 25 -2.52 3.13 0.54
N ASN A 26 -1.56 2.57 1.30
CA ASN A 26 -1.03 1.24 0.99
C ASN A 26 -2.13 0.16 1.09
N LEU A 27 -3.18 0.38 1.89
CA LEU A 27 -4.32 -0.53 2.01
C LEU A 27 -5.20 -0.58 0.74
N ASP A 28 -5.03 0.33 -0.21
CA ASP A 28 -5.75 0.28 -1.49
C ASP A 28 -5.27 -0.89 -2.37
N PHE A 29 -4.07 -1.41 -2.11
CA PHE A 29 -3.47 -2.52 -2.86
C PHE A 29 -2.80 -3.58 -1.97
N MET A 30 -2.82 -3.42 -0.65
CA MET A 30 -2.33 -4.42 0.31
C MET A 30 -3.45 -5.03 1.15
N ASP A 31 -3.35 -6.32 1.39
CA ASP A 31 -4.17 -7.07 2.34
C ASP A 31 -3.33 -8.10 3.09
N ALA A 32 -3.95 -8.84 4.01
CA ALA A 32 -3.27 -9.87 4.79
C ALA A 32 -2.76 -11.06 3.95
N GLY A 33 -3.18 -11.18 2.69
CA GLY A 33 -2.72 -12.18 1.73
C GLY A 33 -1.53 -11.71 0.89
N SER A 34 -1.33 -10.40 0.72
CA SER A 34 -0.29 -9.80 -0.13
C SER A 34 0.84 -9.11 0.64
N ALA A 35 0.61 -8.76 1.91
CA ALA A 35 1.62 -8.17 2.79
C ALA A 35 1.46 -8.63 4.26
N LEU A 36 2.48 -8.37 5.07
CA LEU A 36 2.35 -8.44 6.53
C LEU A 36 2.02 -7.04 7.05
N LEU A 37 0.74 -6.83 7.39
CA LEU A 37 0.25 -5.57 7.90
C LEU A 37 0.44 -5.49 9.42
N ILE A 38 1.21 -4.51 9.86
CA ILE A 38 1.56 -4.28 11.26
C ILE A 38 0.44 -3.49 11.94
N PRO A 39 -0.09 -3.95 13.09
CA PRO A 39 -1.06 -3.19 13.86
C PRO A 39 -0.42 -1.89 14.37
N PHE A 40 -1.25 -0.89 14.63
CA PHE A 40 -0.77 0.43 15.04
C PHE A 40 -1.69 1.01 16.10
N HIS A 41 -1.19 2.03 16.79
CA HIS A 41 -2.01 2.92 17.59
C HIS A 41 -2.00 4.33 17.02
N PRO A 42 -3.16 5.01 16.94
CA PRO A 42 -3.22 6.39 16.49
C PRO A 42 -2.54 7.31 17.53
N ILE A 43 -1.68 8.21 17.07
CA ILE A 43 -1.07 9.26 17.89
C ILE A 43 -1.27 10.64 17.25
N PRO A 44 -1.50 11.69 18.04
CA PRO A 44 -1.58 13.04 17.51
C PRO A 44 -0.22 13.46 16.95
N VAL A 45 -0.23 14.17 15.82
CA VAL A 45 1.00 14.68 15.23
C VAL A 45 1.58 15.81 16.08
N ARG A 46 2.86 15.68 16.42
CA ARG A 46 3.65 16.75 17.05
C ARG A 46 4.50 17.41 15.98
N ASP A 47 3.98 18.49 15.41
CA ASP A 47 4.64 19.21 14.33
C ASP A 47 4.87 20.68 14.73
N SER A 48 6.12 21.02 15.02
CA SER A 48 6.53 22.38 15.37
C SER A 48 6.44 23.36 14.19
N GLN A 49 6.36 22.85 12.96
CA GLN A 49 6.21 23.65 11.74
C GLN A 49 4.72 23.89 11.38
N GLY A 50 3.79 23.17 12.02
CA GLY A 50 2.34 23.35 11.87
C GLY A 50 1.75 22.84 10.56
N ILE A 51 2.54 22.21 9.69
CA ILE A 51 2.12 21.64 8.39
C ILE A 51 1.06 20.54 8.59
N TYR A 52 1.21 19.76 9.66
CA TYR A 52 0.35 18.63 10.00
C TYR A 52 -0.43 18.85 11.31
N ALA A 53 -0.66 20.11 11.69
CA ALA A 53 -1.41 20.45 12.89
C ALA A 53 -2.83 19.82 12.85
N GLY A 54 -3.24 19.18 13.94
CA GLY A 54 -4.54 18.51 14.06
C GLY A 54 -4.64 17.15 13.34
N GLN A 55 -3.56 16.67 12.72
CA GLN A 55 -3.54 15.35 12.08
C GLN A 55 -3.21 14.23 13.08
N THR A 56 -3.39 12.99 12.64
CA THR A 56 -3.06 11.76 13.37
C THR A 56 -2.07 10.91 12.57
N TRP A 57 -1.07 10.34 13.25
CA TRP A 57 -0.17 9.31 12.71
C TRP A 57 -0.52 7.93 13.25
N ALA A 58 -0.18 6.90 12.48
CA ALA A 58 -0.22 5.51 12.92
C ALA A 58 1.14 5.10 13.45
N GLU A 59 1.27 4.98 14.77
CA GLU A 59 2.47 4.46 15.41
C GLU A 59 2.43 2.93 15.39
N PRO A 60 3.33 2.26 14.63
CA PRO A 60 3.29 0.82 14.48
C PRO A 60 3.72 0.09 15.76
N ASP A 61 3.12 -1.08 16.01
CA ASP A 61 3.61 -2.01 17.01
C ASP A 61 4.97 -2.59 16.56
N THR A 62 6.04 -2.11 17.18
CA THR A 62 7.40 -2.53 16.87
C THR A 62 7.69 -3.98 17.24
N ALA A 63 7.02 -4.55 18.25
CA ALA A 63 7.14 -5.95 18.61
C ALA A 63 6.53 -6.85 17.53
N ALA A 64 5.36 -6.46 17.02
CA ALA A 64 4.72 -7.12 15.89
C ALA A 64 5.55 -7.02 14.60
N ALA A 65 6.15 -5.85 14.33
CA ALA A 65 7.07 -5.67 13.19
C ALA A 65 8.31 -6.57 13.29
N ALA A 66 8.91 -6.67 14.47
CA ALA A 66 10.05 -7.56 14.72
C ALA A 66 9.67 -9.03 14.53
N GLU A 67 8.46 -9.43 14.95
CA GLU A 67 7.96 -10.79 14.73
C GLU A 67 7.70 -11.08 13.26
N ALA A 68 7.13 -10.13 12.51
CA ALA A 68 6.93 -10.25 11.08
C ALA A 68 8.26 -10.47 10.33
N LEU A 69 9.32 -9.72 10.70
CA LEU A 69 10.67 -9.91 10.14
C LEU A 69 11.22 -11.31 10.45
N ARG A 70 11.11 -11.77 11.71
CA ARG A 70 11.54 -13.12 12.09
C ARG A 70 10.81 -14.18 11.29
N ARG A 71 9.49 -14.05 11.17
CA ARG A 71 8.64 -15.00 10.45
C ARG A 71 8.94 -15.07 8.96
N LEU A 72 9.21 -13.93 8.29
CA LEU A 72 9.69 -13.93 6.90
C LEU A 72 11.04 -14.64 6.75
N ARG A 73 11.97 -14.40 7.69
CA ARG A 73 13.29 -15.02 7.68
C ARG A 73 13.22 -16.54 7.88
N THR A 74 12.34 -17.02 8.75
CA THR A 74 12.25 -18.44 9.11
C THR A 74 11.26 -19.24 8.25
N THR A 75 10.49 -18.59 7.39
CA THR A 75 9.46 -19.25 6.55
C THR A 75 9.57 -18.78 5.09
N PRO A 76 10.52 -19.33 4.31
CA PRO A 76 10.73 -18.94 2.91
C PRO A 76 9.48 -19.03 2.03
N GLU A 77 8.61 -20.02 2.28
CA GLU A 77 7.33 -20.23 1.58
C GLU A 77 6.38 -19.04 1.78
N LEU A 78 6.39 -18.44 2.97
CA LEU A 78 5.59 -17.25 3.27
C LEU A 78 6.08 -16.08 2.42
N GLY A 79 7.39 -15.85 2.37
CA GLY A 79 7.98 -14.80 1.55
C GLY A 79 7.65 -14.95 0.07
N ARG A 80 7.79 -16.16 -0.49
CA ARG A 80 7.44 -16.46 -1.89
C ARG A 80 5.96 -16.18 -2.18
N ARG A 81 5.06 -16.66 -1.30
CA ARG A 81 3.62 -16.43 -1.45
C ARG A 81 3.25 -14.95 -1.39
N LEU A 82 3.80 -14.21 -0.43
CA LEU A 82 3.54 -12.78 -0.29
C LEU A 82 4.08 -11.99 -1.48
N ALA A 83 5.28 -12.32 -1.98
CA ALA A 83 5.84 -11.72 -3.18
C ALA A 83 4.95 -11.90 -4.42
N GLU A 84 4.47 -13.13 -4.65
CA GLU A 84 3.59 -13.44 -5.78
C GLU A 84 2.23 -12.74 -5.66
N ASN A 85 1.61 -12.80 -4.48
CA ASN A 85 0.35 -12.13 -4.21
C ASN A 85 0.47 -10.62 -4.31
N GLY A 86 1.56 -10.04 -3.80
CA GLY A 86 1.81 -8.61 -3.84
C GLY A 86 2.01 -8.10 -5.27
N ARG A 87 2.81 -8.82 -6.07
CA ARG A 87 2.98 -8.49 -7.49
C ARG A 87 1.64 -8.48 -8.22
N ARG A 88 0.80 -9.48 -7.97
CA ARG A 88 -0.54 -9.57 -8.54
C ARG A 88 -1.44 -8.41 -8.09
N MET A 89 -1.45 -8.07 -6.81
CA MET A 89 -2.26 -6.94 -6.33
C MET A 89 -1.86 -5.61 -6.94
N VAL A 90 -0.57 -5.32 -7.04
CA VAL A 90 -0.12 -4.09 -7.70
C VAL A 90 -0.51 -4.07 -9.18
N ALA A 91 -0.31 -5.18 -9.90
CA ALA A 91 -0.70 -5.28 -11.30
C ALA A 91 -2.21 -5.09 -11.52
N GLU A 92 -3.04 -5.66 -10.64
CA GLU A 92 -4.50 -5.57 -10.73
C GLU A 92 -5.04 -4.20 -10.30
N ARG A 93 -4.52 -3.63 -9.22
CA ARG A 93 -5.08 -2.44 -8.56
C ARG A 93 -4.48 -1.13 -9.04
N LEU A 94 -3.21 -1.14 -9.46
CA LEU A 94 -2.46 0.07 -9.83
C LEU A 94 -2.19 0.16 -11.34
N SER A 95 -2.88 -0.64 -12.16
CA SER A 95 -2.81 -0.51 -13.61
C SER A 95 -3.48 0.78 -14.11
N PRO A 96 -3.05 1.33 -15.27
CA PRO A 96 -3.75 2.44 -15.92
C PRO A 96 -5.24 2.16 -16.13
N GLN A 97 -5.59 0.90 -16.44
CA GLN A 97 -6.97 0.46 -16.60
C GLN A 97 -7.73 0.53 -15.27
N ALA A 98 -7.17 -0.02 -14.18
CA ALA A 98 -7.80 0.04 -12.86
C ALA A 98 -8.03 1.48 -12.41
N TRP A 99 -7.02 2.35 -12.60
CA TRP A 99 -7.16 3.78 -12.32
C TRP A 99 -8.23 4.45 -13.19
N PHE A 100 -8.24 4.19 -14.50
CA PHE A 100 -9.25 4.75 -15.38
C PHE A 100 -10.67 4.36 -14.96
N MET A 101 -10.84 3.14 -14.45
CA MET A 101 -12.13 2.66 -13.96
C MET A 101 -12.64 3.38 -12.71
N THR A 102 -11.77 4.05 -11.93
CA THR A 102 -12.18 4.86 -10.77
C THR A 102 -12.66 6.26 -11.13
N LEU A 103 -12.39 6.74 -12.35
CA LEU A 103 -12.76 8.09 -12.77
C LEU A 103 -14.29 8.26 -12.92
N PRO A 104 -14.82 9.48 -12.77
CA PRO A 104 -16.22 9.76 -13.08
C PRO A 104 -16.57 9.40 -14.53
N ASP A 105 -17.79 8.95 -14.78
CA ASP A 105 -18.20 8.46 -16.11
C ASP A 105 -18.09 9.54 -17.21
N GLU A 106 -18.28 10.81 -16.86
CA GLU A 106 -18.09 11.94 -17.77
C GLU A 106 -16.64 12.07 -18.24
N VAL A 107 -15.67 11.87 -17.34
CA VAL A 107 -14.24 11.90 -17.66
C VAL A 107 -13.89 10.72 -18.56
N LYS A 108 -14.41 9.52 -18.25
CA LYS A 108 -14.21 8.33 -19.09
C LYS A 108 -14.74 8.54 -20.50
N ARG A 109 -15.95 9.08 -20.64
CA ARG A 109 -16.56 9.38 -21.95
C ARG A 109 -15.74 10.39 -22.75
N ALA A 110 -15.29 11.47 -22.11
CA ALA A 110 -14.47 12.49 -22.76
C ALA A 110 -13.14 11.90 -23.28
N ALA A 111 -12.44 11.11 -22.46
CA ALA A 111 -11.19 10.46 -22.85
C ALA A 111 -11.37 9.50 -24.03
N MET A 112 -12.45 8.70 -24.04
CA MET A 112 -12.72 7.75 -25.12
C MET A 112 -13.14 8.43 -26.44
N ALA A 113 -13.78 9.59 -26.37
CA ALA A 113 -14.14 10.37 -27.55
C ALA A 113 -12.89 10.97 -28.23
N ALA A 114 -11.90 11.43 -27.44
CA ALA A 114 -10.65 12.01 -27.94
C ALA A 114 -9.74 11.00 -28.67
N ILE A 115 -9.90 9.69 -28.44
CA ILE A 115 -9.12 8.63 -29.09
C ILE A 115 -9.69 8.25 -30.48
N ARG A 116 -10.95 8.61 -30.77
CA ARG A 116 -11.65 8.22 -32.01
C ARG A 116 -11.72 9.33 -33.07
N GLY A 117 -11.20 10.52 -32.78
CA GLY A 117 -11.09 11.64 -33.72
C GLY A 117 -9.65 11.83 -34.18
#